data_AF-A0A1H8KX13-F1
#
_entry.id   AF-A0A1H8KX13-F1
#
_cell.length_a   1.000
_cell.length_b   1.000
_cell.length_c   1.000
_cell.angle_alpha   90.00
_cell.angle_beta   90.00
_cell.angle_gamma   90.00
#
_symmetry.space_group_name_H-M   'P 1'
#
loop_
_entity.id
_entity.type
_entity.pdbx_description
1 polymer ?
#
loop_
_entity_poly.entity_id
_entity_poly.type
_entity_poly.pdbx_seq_one_letter_code
_entity_poly.pdbx_strand_id
1 'polypeptide(L)'
;MSNPPERKPDELWIVQINPQEFEGEPDTGERSSTGATNSREIPLNQELHFIERVTDWVDDGFLPESEFSHTEIHRIGMGERFHCSTKVDRDRDFLNELMELGHERAAAFLDGK
;
A
#
# COMPACT_ATOMS: atom_id res chain seq x y z
N MET A 1 -0.20 -5.11 25.14
CA MET A 1 -1.15 -4.05 25.53
C MET A 1 -2.06 -3.82 24.34
N SER A 2 -3.36 -4.08 24.46
CA SER A 2 -4.32 -3.79 23.39
C SER A 2 -4.59 -2.28 23.36
N ASN A 3 -4.58 -1.64 22.19
CA ASN A 3 -4.99 -0.25 22.04
C ASN A 3 -6.53 -0.20 22.09
N PRO A 4 -7.14 0.74 22.84
CA PRO A 4 -8.57 0.93 22.82
C PRO A 4 -9.05 1.27 21.40
N PRO A 5 -10.30 0.94 21.04
CA PRO A 5 -10.85 1.16 19.69
C PRO A 5 -10.68 2.60 19.21
N GLU A 6 -10.93 3.59 20.08
CA GLU A 6 -10.78 5.02 19.77
C GLU A 6 -9.36 5.46 19.37
N ARG A 7 -8.34 4.60 19.53
CA ARG A 7 -6.95 4.87 19.12
C ARG A 7 -6.55 4.12 17.86
N LYS A 8 -7.43 3.28 17.31
CA LYS A 8 -7.22 2.60 16.04
C LYS A 8 -7.67 3.54 14.91
N PRO A 9 -6.97 3.56 13.76
CA PRO A 9 -7.38 4.40 12.65
C PRO A 9 -8.65 3.86 12.00
N ASP A 10 -9.54 4.77 11.60
CA ASP A 10 -10.73 4.43 10.80
C ASP A 10 -10.35 4.06 9.36
N GLU A 11 -9.27 4.65 8.85
CA GLU A 11 -8.79 4.42 7.48
C GLU A 11 -7.27 4.17 7.46
N LEU A 12 -6.84 3.25 6.59
CA LEU A 12 -5.45 2.95 6.29
C LEU A 12 -5.16 3.18 4.81
N TRP A 13 -4.25 4.10 4.50
CA TRP A 13 -3.94 4.51 3.14
C TRP A 13 -2.57 3.99 2.72
N ILE A 14 -2.52 3.21 1.64
CA ILE A 14 -1.32 2.58 1.11
C ILE A 14 -0.97 3.24 -0.21
N VAL A 15 0.19 3.88 -0.26
CA VAL A 15 0.76 4.41 -1.51
C VAL A 15 1.77 3.40 -2.05
N GLN A 16 1.44 2.81 -3.19
CA GLN A 16 2.25 1.80 -3.85
C GLN A 16 2.98 2.39 -5.05
N ILE A 17 4.31 2.44 -4.94
CA ILE A 17 5.18 3.01 -5.99
C ILE A 17 5.32 2.06 -7.18
N ASN A 18 5.70 0.80 -6.94
CA ASN A 18 5.82 -0.20 -8.00
C ASN A 18 4.69 -1.22 -7.89
N PRO A 19 4.18 -1.75 -9.02
CA PRO A 19 3.19 -2.82 -8.98
C PRO A 19 3.76 -4.07 -8.33
N GLN A 20 2.90 -4.82 -7.65
CA GLN A 20 3.27 -6.02 -6.89
C GLN A 20 3.55 -7.20 -7.84
N GLU A 21 2.88 -7.20 -8.99
CA GLU A 21 3.09 -8.14 -10.07
C GLU A 21 3.56 -7.38 -11.31
N PHE A 22 4.44 -7.97 -12.09
CA PHE A 22 4.81 -7.44 -13.39
C PHE A 22 5.09 -8.59 -14.36
N GLU A 23 4.83 -8.35 -15.64
CA GLU A 23 5.12 -9.30 -16.70
C GLU A 23 6.57 -9.13 -17.22
N GLY A 24 7.31 -10.22 -17.30
CA GLY A 24 8.67 -10.25 -17.84
C GLY A 24 9.71 -10.82 -16.88
N GLU A 25 10.91 -11.08 -17.40
CA GLU A 25 12.04 -11.54 -16.58
C GLU A 25 12.80 -10.30 -16.05
N PRO A 26 12.97 -10.15 -14.73
CA PRO A 26 13.77 -9.08 -14.18
C PRO A 26 15.25 -9.29 -14.51
N ASP A 27 15.96 -8.20 -14.82
CA ASP A 27 17.42 -8.24 -14.93
C ASP A 27 18.09 -8.54 -13.58
N THR A 28 19.41 -8.75 -13.57
CA THR A 28 20.15 -9.10 -12.34
C THR A 28 19.94 -8.10 -11.20
N GLY A 29 19.90 -6.80 -11.49
CA GLY A 29 19.67 -5.77 -10.48
C GLY A 29 18.22 -5.72 -10.03
N GLU A 30 17.29 -5.87 -10.96
CA GLU A 30 15.87 -5.97 -10.67
C GLU A 30 15.54 -7.18 -9.81
N ARG A 31 16.14 -8.36 -10.05
CA ARG A 31 15.92 -9.59 -9.26
C ARG A 31 16.16 -9.39 -7.77
N SER A 32 17.28 -8.76 -7.41
CA SER A 32 17.58 -8.45 -6.02
C SER A 32 16.58 -7.44 -5.44
N SER A 33 16.20 -6.43 -6.23
CA SER A 33 15.24 -5.41 -5.80
C SER A 33 13.82 -5.96 -5.64
N THR A 34 13.38 -6.84 -6.53
CA THR A 34 12.10 -7.57 -6.49
C THR A 34 12.10 -8.52 -5.30
N GLY A 35 13.19 -9.26 -5.07
CA GLY A 35 13.34 -10.10 -3.87
C GLY A 35 13.19 -9.30 -2.57
N ALA A 36 13.90 -8.17 -2.44
CA ALA A 36 13.78 -7.29 -1.28
C ALA A 36 12.39 -6.66 -1.14
N THR A 37 11.73 -6.34 -2.25
CA THR A 37 10.35 -5.84 -2.28
C THR A 37 9.39 -6.91 -1.79
N ASN A 38 9.45 -8.13 -2.35
CA ASN A 38 8.63 -9.27 -1.95
C ASN A 38 8.79 -9.62 -0.46
N SER A 39 10.02 -9.64 0.05
CA SER A 39 10.27 -9.89 1.48
C SER A 39 9.64 -8.85 2.40
N ARG A 40 9.38 -7.63 1.91
CA ARG A 40 8.69 -6.57 2.65
C ARG A 40 7.17 -6.58 2.43
N GLU A 41 6.73 -6.86 1.21
CA GLU A 41 5.32 -6.85 0.83
C GLU A 41 4.55 -8.09 1.33
N ILE A 42 5.18 -9.27 1.42
CA ILE A 42 4.50 -10.47 1.92
C ILE A 42 4.00 -10.30 3.36
N PRO A 43 4.84 -9.91 4.35
CA PRO A 43 4.36 -9.67 5.71
C PRO A 43 3.33 -8.55 5.76
N LEU A 44 3.52 -7.48 4.98
CA LEU A 44 2.55 -6.38 4.92
C LEU A 44 1.18 -6.87 4.46
N ASN A 45 1.11 -7.59 3.34
CA ASN A 45 -0.15 -8.11 2.80
C ASN A 45 -0.83 -9.10 3.77
N GLN A 46 -0.06 -9.87 4.54
CA GLN A 46 -0.60 -10.74 5.59
C GLN A 46 -1.28 -9.93 6.71
N GLU A 47 -0.63 -8.86 7.18
CA GLU A 47 -1.22 -7.97 8.20
C GLU A 47 -2.45 -7.24 7.67
N LEU A 48 -2.44 -6.77 6.41
CA LEU A 48 -3.60 -6.14 5.78
C LEU A 48 -4.77 -7.11 5.69
N HIS A 49 -4.52 -8.34 5.23
CA HIS A 49 -5.55 -9.37 5.17
C HIS A 49 -6.11 -9.72 6.55
N PHE A 50 -5.27 -9.68 7.59
CA PHE A 50 -5.74 -9.86 8.96
C PHE A 50 -6.66 -8.74 9.41
N ILE A 51 -6.34 -7.48 9.09
CA ILE A 51 -7.20 -6.31 9.38
C ILE A 51 -8.55 -6.44 8.66
N GLU A 52 -8.55 -6.77 7.37
CA GLU A 52 -9.78 -7.01 6.59
C GLU A 52 -10.63 -8.11 7.24
N ARG A 53 -10.00 -9.24 7.61
CA ARG A 53 -10.72 -10.35 8.23
C ARG A 53 -11.34 -9.99 9.58
N VAL A 54 -10.62 -9.23 10.40
CA VAL A 54 -11.16 -8.73 11.68
C VAL A 54 -12.32 -7.78 11.43
N THR A 55 -12.21 -6.93 10.42
CA THR A 55 -13.26 -5.99 10.01
C THR A 55 -14.52 -6.75 9.58
N ASP A 56 -14.40 -7.76 8.71
CA ASP A 56 -15.51 -8.63 8.32
C ASP A 56 -16.21 -9.23 9.56
N TRP A 57 -15.43 -9.68 10.54
CA TRP A 57 -15.99 -10.30 11.75
C TRP A 57 -16.70 -9.30 12.67
N VAL A 58 -16.26 -8.04 12.70
CA VAL A 58 -16.98 -6.98 13.41
C VAL A 58 -18.30 -6.69 12.69
N ASP A 59 -18.25 -6.51 11.37
CA ASP A 59 -19.42 -6.20 10.54
C ASP A 59 -20.47 -7.32 10.58
N ASP A 60 -20.04 -8.59 10.62
CA ASP A 60 -20.90 -9.76 10.78
C ASP A 60 -21.42 -9.96 12.22
N GLY A 61 -20.97 -9.16 13.19
CA GLY A 61 -21.36 -9.24 14.60
C GLY A 61 -20.72 -10.38 15.38
N PHE A 62 -19.67 -11.03 14.84
CA PHE A 62 -18.90 -12.05 15.54
C PHE A 62 -17.95 -11.46 16.61
N LEU A 63 -17.57 -10.19 16.47
CA LEU A 63 -16.72 -9.47 17.41
C LEU A 63 -17.41 -8.21 17.96
N PRO A 64 -17.21 -7.87 19.24
CA PRO A 64 -17.84 -6.70 19.84
C PRO A 64 -17.17 -5.39 19.40
N GLU A 65 -17.97 -4.44 18.91
CA GLU A 65 -17.52 -3.09 18.53
C GLU A 65 -16.89 -2.29 19.70
N SER A 66 -17.15 -2.68 20.94
CA SER A 66 -16.52 -2.06 22.12
C SER A 66 -15.03 -2.40 22.27
N GLU A 67 -14.53 -3.41 21.55
CA GLU A 67 -13.13 -3.87 21.64
C GLU A 67 -12.42 -3.88 20.27
N PHE A 68 -13.18 -4.04 19.20
CA PHE A 68 -12.72 -4.07 17.82
C PHE A 68 -13.33 -2.92 17.03
N SER A 69 -12.55 -2.37 16.09
CA SER A 69 -12.97 -1.27 15.23
C SER A 69 -12.93 -1.73 13.79
N HIS A 70 -13.83 -1.18 12.99
CA HIS A 70 -13.75 -1.24 11.54
C HIS A 70 -12.60 -0.35 11.06
N THR A 71 -11.79 -0.82 10.11
CA THR A 71 -10.74 -0.02 9.46
C THR A 71 -10.81 -0.23 7.95
N GLU A 72 -11.13 0.83 7.21
CA GLU A 72 -11.18 0.80 5.75
C GLU A 72 -9.76 0.88 5.17
N ILE A 73 -9.43 0.01 4.22
CA ILE A 73 -8.11 -0.01 3.58
C ILE A 73 -8.19 0.55 2.16
N HIS A 74 -7.39 1.57 1.88
CA HIS A 74 -7.28 2.22 0.59
C HIS A 74 -5.90 1.98 -0.02
N ARG A 75 -5.86 1.71 -1.34
CA ARG A 75 -4.61 1.47 -2.07
C ARG A 75 -4.53 2.35 -3.31
N ILE A 76 -3.51 3.20 -3.37
CA ILE A 76 -3.22 4.12 -4.47
C ILE A 76 -1.94 3.64 -5.14
N GLY A 77 -2.05 3.20 -6.40
CA GLY A 77 -0.90 2.80 -7.20
C GLY A 77 -0.42 3.91 -8.14
N MET A 78 0.89 3.99 -8.37
CA MET A 78 1.46 4.92 -9.37
C MET A 78 1.20 4.50 -10.82
N GLY A 79 0.75 3.26 -11.03
CA GLY A 79 0.36 2.69 -12.33
C GLY A 79 1.48 2.61 -13.37
N GLU A 80 2.72 2.78 -12.94
CA GLU A 80 3.94 2.60 -13.73
C GLU A 80 4.98 1.82 -12.91
N ARG A 81 5.96 1.23 -13.58
CA ARG A 81 7.04 0.47 -12.94
C ARG A 81 8.33 1.30 -12.98
N PHE A 82 8.87 1.62 -11.82
CA PHE A 82 10.15 2.29 -11.67
C PHE A 82 11.29 1.29 -11.51
N HIS A 83 12.32 1.45 -12.33
CA HIS A 83 13.54 0.64 -12.28
C HIS A 83 14.26 0.81 -10.93
N CYS A 84 15.05 -0.18 -10.51
CA CYS A 84 15.69 -0.17 -9.18
C CYS A 84 16.65 1.03 -8.97
N SER A 85 17.21 1.58 -10.03
CA SER A 85 18.10 2.75 -10.02
C SER A 85 17.41 4.04 -9.56
N THR A 86 16.10 4.19 -9.77
CA THR A 86 15.38 5.43 -9.43
C THR A 86 15.29 5.66 -7.92
N LYS A 87 15.47 4.62 -7.10
CA LYS A 87 15.39 4.70 -5.63
C LYS A 87 16.45 5.61 -4.99
N VAL A 88 17.53 5.88 -5.71
CA VAL A 88 18.61 6.77 -5.26
C VAL A 88 18.76 7.99 -6.17
N ASP A 89 17.87 8.11 -7.16
CA ASP A 89 17.85 9.24 -8.07
C ASP A 89 17.31 10.48 -7.33
N ARG A 90 18.06 11.57 -7.44
CA ARG A 90 17.73 12.86 -6.84
C ARG A 90 17.72 13.97 -7.90
N ASP A 91 17.67 13.60 -9.17
CA ASP A 91 17.48 14.55 -10.24
C ASP A 91 16.20 15.35 -10.01
N ARG A 92 16.31 16.66 -10.21
CA ARG A 92 15.21 17.58 -9.90
C ARG A 92 14.02 17.34 -10.80
N ASP A 93 14.25 17.08 -12.08
CA ASP A 93 13.19 16.95 -13.07
C ASP A 93 12.45 15.63 -12.84
N PHE A 94 13.18 14.54 -12.58
CA PHE A 94 12.58 13.26 -12.17
C PHE A 94 11.69 13.39 -10.92
N LEU A 95 12.14 14.12 -9.89
CA LEU A 95 11.35 14.31 -8.68
C LEU A 95 10.08 15.15 -8.94
N ASN A 96 10.13 16.13 -9.84
CA ASN A 96 8.94 16.90 -10.22
C ASN A 96 7.94 16.02 -10.96
N GLU A 97 8.40 15.21 -11.92
CA GLU A 97 7.57 14.25 -12.65
C GLU A 97 6.89 13.26 -11.68
N LEU A 98 7.63 12.76 -10.68
CA LEU A 98 7.09 11.86 -9.67
C LEU A 98 6.00 12.52 -8.79
N MET A 99 6.18 13.80 -8.44
CA MET A 99 5.17 14.56 -7.68
C MET A 99 3.92 14.83 -8.53
N GLU A 100 4.10 15.20 -9.80
CA GLU A 100 3.00 15.42 -10.74
C GLU A 100 2.17 14.15 -10.94
N LEU A 101 2.83 13.01 -11.20
CA LEU A 101 2.18 11.71 -11.27
C LEU A 101 1.43 11.38 -9.97
N GLY A 102 2.03 11.67 -8.81
CA GLY A 102 1.39 11.47 -7.52
C GLY A 102 0.09 12.27 -7.37
N HIS A 103 0.08 13.54 -7.79
CA HIS A 103 -1.13 14.37 -7.78
C HIS A 103 -2.21 13.83 -8.72
N GLU A 104 -1.84 13.42 -9.93
CA GLU A 104 -2.78 12.83 -10.90
C GLU A 104 -3.42 11.55 -10.37
N ARG A 105 -2.62 10.64 -9.80
CA ARG A 105 -3.10 9.38 -9.23
C ARG A 105 -3.98 9.59 -8.00
N ALA A 106 -3.63 10.53 -7.14
CA ALA A 106 -4.44 10.89 -5.98
C ALA A 106 -5.79 11.50 -6.41
N ALA A 107 -5.79 12.41 -7.38
CA ALA A 107 -7.02 13.00 -7.91
C ALA A 107 -7.92 11.92 -8.53
N ALA A 108 -7.36 11.07 -9.40
CA ALA A 108 -8.11 9.98 -10.02
C ALA A 108 -8.68 8.98 -9.01
N PHE A 109 -7.94 8.69 -7.92
CA PHE A 109 -8.45 7.85 -6.83
C PHE A 109 -9.63 8.51 -6.10
N LEU A 110 -9.52 9.80 -5.77
CA LEU A 110 -10.57 10.54 -5.07
C LEU A 110 -11.83 10.74 -5.93
N ASP A 111 -11.69 10.97 -7.24
CA ASP A 111 -12.82 11.11 -8.17
C ASP A 111 -13.58 9.78 -8.36
N GLY A 112 -12.92 8.65 -8.12
CA GLY A 112 -13.51 7.31 -8.22
C GLY A 112 -14.09 6.75 -6.92
N LYS A 113 -13.93 7.44 -5.78
CA LYS A 113 -14.49 7.08 -4.47
C LYS A 113 -15.89 7.66 -4.31
#